data_AF-A0A353X3I6-F1
#
_entry.id   AF-A0A353X3I6-F1
#
_cell.length_a   1.000
_cell.length_b   1.000
_cell.length_c   1.000
_cell.angle_alpha   90.00
_cell.angle_beta   90.00
_cell.angle_gamma   90.00
#
_symmetry.space_group_name_H-M   'P 1'
#
loop_
_entity.id
_entity.type
_entity.pdbx_description
1 polymer ?
#
loop_
_entity_poly.entity_id
_entity_poly.type
_entity_poly.pdbx_seq_one_letter_code
_entity_poly.pdbx_strand_id
1 'polypeptide(L)'
;MARKAKPIILKGQELQELTSMSRSNKLDYRYVIRSRIILGLYQGKSYDQVQKELSIGREAVAKWKGRFLDIGIQGLMDKPGRGAKPKYSDEDRARIVQKAC
;
A
#
# COMPACT_ATOMS: atom_id res chain seq x y z
N MET A 1 -1.29 23.39 10.64
CA MET A 1 -2.09 22.58 11.57
C MET A 1 -2.28 21.19 10.97
N ALA A 2 -1.89 20.13 11.68
CA ALA A 2 -1.98 18.76 11.19
C ALA A 2 -3.46 18.35 11.10
N ARG A 3 -4.05 18.43 9.90
CA ARG A 3 -5.40 17.93 9.67
C ARG A 3 -5.35 16.42 9.84
N LYS A 4 -5.91 15.91 10.95
CA LYS A 4 -6.01 14.48 11.20
C LYS A 4 -6.74 13.85 10.01
N ALA A 5 -6.11 12.89 9.37
CA ALA A 5 -6.74 12.19 8.27
C ALA A 5 -7.94 11.41 8.81
N LYS A 6 -9.08 11.42 8.10
CA LYS A 6 -10.18 10.49 8.43
C LYS A 6 -9.59 9.07 8.52
N PRO A 7 -9.83 8.35 9.63
CA PRO A 7 -9.32 7.00 9.81
C PRO A 7 -9.82 6.12 8.66
N ILE A 8 -8.92 5.32 8.11
CA ILE A 8 -9.30 4.27 7.16
C ILE A 8 -9.88 3.15 8.00
N ILE A 9 -11.00 2.57 7.59
CA ILE A 9 -11.53 1.35 8.20
C ILE A 9 -11.00 0.20 7.35
N LEU A 10 -10.23 -0.70 7.95
CA LEU A 10 -9.71 -1.90 7.30
C LEU A 10 -10.50 -3.12 7.77
N LYS A 11 -10.83 -4.02 6.86
CA LYS A 11 -11.31 -5.36 7.20
C LYS A 11 -10.15 -6.21 7.72
N GLY A 12 -10.45 -7.25 8.50
CA GLY A 12 -9.41 -8.13 9.08
C GLY A 12 -8.46 -8.73 8.03
N GLN A 13 -9.00 -9.15 6.88
CA GLN A 13 -8.22 -9.65 5.75
C GLN A 13 -7.30 -8.56 5.17
N GLU A 14 -7.81 -7.35 4.95
CA GLU A 14 -7.03 -6.24 4.38
C GLU A 14 -5.90 -5.81 5.32
N LEU A 15 -6.18 -5.78 6.63
CA LEU A 15 -5.17 -5.46 7.63
C LEU A 15 -4.04 -6.50 7.65
N GLN A 16 -4.38 -7.79 7.56
CA GLN A 16 -3.41 -8.87 7.50
C GLN A 16 -2.53 -8.79 6.25
N GLU A 17 -3.13 -8.56 5.08
CA GLU A 17 -2.40 -8.40 3.82
C GLU A 17 -1.49 -7.18 3.85
N LEU A 18 -1.99 -6.01 4.24
CA LEU A 18 -1.19 -4.78 4.35
C LEU A 18 -0.03 -4.95 5.35
N THR A 19 -0.27 -5.63 6.48
CA THR A 19 0.76 -5.91 7.47
C THR A 19 1.84 -6.82 6.90
N SER A 20 1.44 -7.89 6.20
CA SER A 20 2.36 -8.80 5.52
C SER A 20 3.20 -8.07 4.46
N MET A 21 2.55 -7.27 3.62
CA MET A 21 3.22 -6.45 2.60
C MET A 21 4.19 -5.43 3.20
N SER A 22 3.84 -4.81 4.34
CA SER A 22 4.67 -3.81 5.01
C SER A 22 5.97 -4.36 5.63
N ARG A 23 6.01 -5.69 5.86
CA ARG A 23 7.13 -6.44 6.46
C ARG A 23 7.87 -7.33 5.46
N SER A 24 7.37 -7.45 4.24
CA SER A 24 7.95 -8.34 3.24
C SER A 24 9.26 -7.77 2.69
N ASN A 25 10.32 -8.57 2.74
CA ASN A 25 11.58 -8.29 2.06
C ASN A 25 11.59 -8.80 0.61
N LYS A 26 10.56 -9.54 0.19
CA LYS A 26 10.43 -10.10 -1.17
C LYS A 26 9.68 -9.18 -2.12
N LEU A 27 8.89 -8.25 -1.58
CA LEU A 27 8.15 -7.28 -2.39
C LEU A 27 9.04 -6.10 -2.73
N ASP A 28 8.83 -5.51 -3.92
CA ASP A 28 9.46 -4.23 -4.23
C ASP A 28 9.16 -3.21 -3.13
N TYR A 29 10.18 -2.44 -2.76
CA TYR A 29 10.08 -1.41 -1.73
C TYR A 29 8.91 -0.44 -1.93
N ARG A 30 8.52 -0.17 -3.18
CA ARG A 30 7.32 0.64 -3.50
C ARG A 30 6.03 0.07 -2.90
N TYR A 31 5.82 -1.24 -2.91
CA TYR A 31 4.62 -1.87 -2.36
C TYR A 31 4.66 -1.89 -0.84
N VAL A 32 5.85 -2.10 -0.27
CA VAL A 32 6.09 -1.98 1.18
C VAL A 32 5.70 -0.58 1.66
N ILE A 33 6.19 0.46 1.00
CA ILE A 33 5.89 1.86 1.34
C ILE A 33 4.42 2.19 1.18
N ARG A 34 3.79 1.80 0.06
CA ARG A 34 2.35 1.99 -0.17
C ARG A 34 1.51 1.35 0.94
N SER A 35 1.89 0.16 1.40
CA SER A 35 1.20 -0.54 2.50
C SER A 35 1.39 0.17 3.84
N ARG A 36 2.62 0.65 4.13
CA ARG A 36 2.92 1.43 5.34
C ARG A 36 2.14 2.74 5.41
N ILE A 37 1.90 3.39 4.26
CA ILE A 37 1.04 4.59 4.19
C ILE A 37 -0.36 4.27 4.73
N ILE A 38 -1.01 3.22 4.20
CA ILE A 38 -2.38 2.86 4.58
C ILE A 38 -2.44 2.42 6.04
N LEU A 39 -1.47 1.63 6.51
CA LEU A 39 -1.37 1.24 7.91
C LEU A 39 -1.19 2.44 8.85
N GLY A 40 -0.36 3.41 8.48
CA GLY A 40 -0.19 4.63 9.26
C GLY A 40 -1.50 5.42 9.36
N LEU A 41 -2.23 5.56 8.26
CA LEU A 41 -3.53 6.23 8.23
C LEU A 41 -4.61 5.46 9.01
N TYR A 42 -4.58 4.12 8.99
CA TYR A 42 -5.43 3.25 9.80
C TYR A 42 -5.15 3.43 11.29
N GLN A 43 -3.88 3.54 11.69
CA GLN A 43 -3.46 3.85 13.06
C GLN A 43 -3.81 5.27 13.52
N GLY A 44 -4.48 6.07 12.68
CA GLY A 44 -4.88 7.43 13.00
C GLY A 44 -3.76 8.46 12.87
N LYS A 45 -2.63 8.12 12.23
CA LYS A 45 -1.57 9.08 11.94
C LYS A 45 -2.05 10.14 10.94
N SER A 46 -1.60 11.37 11.14
CA SER A 46 -1.77 12.47 10.20
C SER A 46 -0.89 12.30 8.96
N TYR A 47 -1.18 13.03 7.89
CA TYR A 47 -0.35 12.98 6.68
C TYR A 47 1.08 13.41 7.00
N ASP A 48 1.27 14.46 7.81
CA ASP A 48 2.59 14.94 8.20
C ASP A 48 3.40 13.89 8.96
N GLN A 49 2.76 13.09 9.83
CA GLN A 49 3.43 11.99 10.54
C GLN A 49 3.86 10.90 9.57
N VAL A 50 2.97 10.47 8.66
CA VAL A 50 3.29 9.45 7.64
C VAL A 50 4.40 9.93 6.71
N GLN A 51 4.39 11.21 6.34
CA GLN A 51 5.44 11.82 5.52
C GLN A 51 6.80 11.80 6.21
N LYS A 52 6.86 12.18 7.49
CA LYS A 52 8.10 12.17 8.27
C LYS A 52 8.65 10.75 8.49
N GLU A 53 7.76 9.80 8.74
CA GLU A 53 8.13 8.41 9.02
C GLU A 53 8.61 7.66 7.77
N LEU A 54 8.00 7.93 6.61
CA LEU A 54 8.31 7.23 5.35
C LEU A 54 9.15 8.06 4.39
N SER A 55 9.50 9.30 4.74
CA SER A 55 10.21 10.26 3.88
C SER A 55 9.59 10.41 2.49
N ILE A 56 8.26 10.55 2.44
CA ILE A 56 7.49 10.71 1.20
C ILE A 56 6.73 12.03 1.15
N GLY A 57 6.31 12.44 -0.06
CA GLY A 57 5.47 13.61 -0.26
C GLY A 57 4.02 13.40 0.18
N ARG A 58 3.37 14.49 0.60
CA ARG A 58 1.95 14.53 0.99
C ARG A 58 1.02 14.04 -0.12
N GLU A 59 1.35 14.40 -1.37
CA GLU A 59 0.59 14.01 -2.55
C GLU A 59 0.62 12.50 -2.77
N ALA A 60 1.75 11.84 -2.47
CA ALA A 60 1.84 10.39 -2.53
C ALA A 60 0.90 9.74 -1.51
N VAL A 61 0.86 10.25 -0.27
CA VAL A 61 -0.07 9.78 0.78
C VAL A 61 -1.51 9.93 0.33
N ALA A 62 -1.89 11.11 -0.19
CA ALA A 62 -3.24 11.39 -0.68
C ALA A 62 -3.63 10.47 -1.85
N LYS A 63 -2.73 10.29 -2.82
CA LYS A 63 -2.92 9.43 -3.99
C LYS A 63 -3.17 7.98 -3.60
N TRP A 64 -2.33 7.42 -2.74
CA TRP A 64 -2.46 6.00 -2.35
C TRP A 64 -3.67 5.78 -1.44
N LYS A 65 -3.98 6.74 -0.55
CA LYS A 65 -5.23 6.72 0.20
C LYS A 65 -6.44 6.69 -0.74
N GLY A 66 -6.48 7.60 -1.72
CA GLY A 66 -7.59 7.67 -2.69
C GLY A 66 -7.76 6.36 -3.44
N ARG A 67 -6.68 5.79 -3.98
CA ARG A 67 -6.72 4.51 -4.69
C ARG A 67 -7.14 3.33 -3.81
N PHE A 68 -6.68 3.31 -2.56
CA PHE A 68 -7.09 2.28 -1.61
C PHE A 68 -8.58 2.38 -1.28
N LEU A 69 -9.12 3.58 -1.10
CA LEU A 69 -10.55 3.76 -0.84
C LEU A 69 -11.44 3.41 -2.06
N ASP A 70 -10.89 3.53 -3.27
CA ASP A 70 -11.60 3.26 -4.52
C ASP A 70 -11.72 1.76 -4.81
N ILE A 71 -10.60 1.03 -4.73
CA ILE A 71 -10.50 -0.39 -5.16
C ILE A 71 -9.74 -1.29 -4.17
N GLY A 72 -9.54 -0.85 -2.93
CA GLY A 72 -8.86 -1.61 -1.89
C GLY A 72 -7.37 -1.85 -2.16
N ILE A 73 -6.87 -3.01 -1.76
CA ILE A 73 -5.46 -3.41 -1.91
C ILE A 73 -5.01 -3.43 -3.38
N GLN A 74 -5.92 -3.75 -4.31
CA GLN A 74 -5.64 -3.69 -5.75
C GLN A 74 -5.23 -2.26 -6.19
N GLY A 75 -5.69 -1.23 -5.49
CA GLY A 75 -5.31 0.16 -5.73
C GLY A 75 -3.88 0.52 -5.35
N LEU A 76 -3.22 -0.33 -4.56
CA LEU A 76 -1.79 -0.20 -4.23
C LEU A 76 -0.90 -0.88 -5.26
N MET A 77 -1.47 -1.67 -6.16
CA MET A 77 -0.76 -2.30 -7.28
C MET A 77 -0.60 -1.31 -8.44
N ASP A 78 0.37 -1.57 -9.32
CA ASP A 78 0.53 -0.75 -10.53
C ASP A 78 -0.62 -1.03 -11.51
N LYS A 79 -1.21 0.04 -12.05
CA LYS A 79 -2.29 -0.08 -13.05
C LYS A 79 -1.73 -0.73 -14.31
N PRO A 80 -2.43 -1.71 -14.92
CA PRO A 80 -2.07 -2.21 -16.24
C PRO A 80 -2.31 -1.10 -17.28
N GLY A 81 -1.24 -0.59 -17.91
CA GLY A 81 -1.26 0.40 -19.00
C GLY A 81 -0.62 1.74 -18.60
N ARG A 82 0.55 2.13 -19.14
CA ARG A 82 0.82 2.49 -20.55
C ARG A 82 2.28 2.20 -20.96
N GLY A 83 2.91 1.20 -20.35
CA GLY A 83 4.28 0.74 -20.66
C GLY A 83 4.26 -0.60 -21.40
N ALA A 84 5.36 -0.92 -22.09
CA ALA A 84 5.54 -2.15 -22.88
C ALA A 84 5.00 -3.41 -22.17
N LYS A 85 4.45 -4.35 -22.96
CA LYS A 85 3.93 -5.64 -22.48
C LYS A 85 4.94 -6.25 -21.48
N PRO A 86 4.55 -6.55 -20.24
CA PRO A 86 5.47 -7.11 -19.26
C PRO A 86 6.02 -8.43 -19.77
N LYS A 87 7.35 -8.59 -19.74
CA LYS A 87 8.08 -9.84 -20.05
C LYS A 87 7.89 -10.94 -19.00
N TYR A 88 6.89 -10.80 -18.13
CA TYR A 88 6.57 -11.77 -17.10
C TYR A 88 5.09 -12.10 -17.27
N SER A 89 4.85 -13.35 -17.68
CA SER A 89 3.55 -14.00 -17.85
C SER A 89 2.73 -13.87 -16.56
N ASP A 90 1.41 -13.93 -16.67
CA ASP A 90 0.45 -13.89 -15.56
C ASP A 90 0.72 -14.92 -14.45
N GLU A 91 1.61 -15.88 -14.68
CA GLU A 91 2.12 -16.86 -13.72
C GLU A 91 3.00 -16.27 -12.59
N ASP A 92 3.59 -15.08 -12.76
CA ASP A 92 4.40 -14.43 -11.69
C ASP A 92 3.58 -13.49 -10.79
N ARG A 93 2.30 -13.23 -11.10
CA ARG A 93 1.47 -12.27 -10.36
C ARG A 93 0.91 -12.80 -9.04
N ALA A 94 1.16 -14.06 -8.71
CA ALA A 94 0.66 -14.72 -7.51
C ALA A 94 1.74 -15.53 -6.76
N ARG A 95 2.95 -14.97 -6.56
CA ARG A 95 3.76 -15.37 -5.39
C ARG A 95 3.42 -14.53 -4.15
N ILE A 96 2.14 -14.22 -3.99
CA ILE A 96 1.51 -13.81 -2.73
C ILE A 96 0.51 -14.92 -2.38
N VAL A 97 1.01 -16.11 -2.08
CA VAL A 97 0.48 -17.14 -1.17
C VAL A 97 1.53 -18.26 -1.15
N GLN A 98 1.75 -18.86 0.03
CA GLN A 98 2.58 -20.03 0.33
C GLN A 98 4.12 -19.82 0.44
N LYS A 99 4.55 -19.51 1.66
CA LYS A 99 5.33 -20.40 2.53
C LYS A 99 5.73 -19.65 3.80
N ALA A 100 4.89 -19.80 4.81
CA ALA A 100 5.34 -19.87 6.19
C ALA A 100 4.89 -21.26 6.67
N CYS A 101 5.75 -22.24 6.44
CA CYS A 101 5.80 -23.46 7.23
C CYS A 101 7.09 -23.36 8.04
#